data_AF-A0A422QNN1-F1
#
_entry.id   AF-A0A422QNN1-F1
#
_cell.length_a   1.000
_cell.length_b   1.000
_cell.length_c   1.000
_cell.angle_alpha   90.00
_cell.angle_beta   90.00
_cell.angle_gamma   90.00
#
_symmetry.space_group_name_H-M   'P 1'
#
loop_
_entity.id
_entity.type
_entity.pdbx_description
1 polymer ?
#
loop_
_entity_poly.entity_id
_entity_poly.type
_entity_poly.pdbx_seq_one_letter_code
_entity_poly.pdbx_strand_id
1 'polypeptide(L)'
;MRSASERGLRVVGAVVGGYLLTVLTVIAAGAVLARLGMARSEAVALSSMLGFVFYLALLVWAFSVRPAARLWIVLAAGVALMATVIHLVD
;
A
#
# COMPACT_ATOMS: atom_id res chain seq x y z
N MET A 1 -22.98 1.77 -20.36
CA MET A 1 -22.99 1.83 -18.87
C MET A 1 -21.81 1.09 -18.20
N ARG A 2 -21.32 -0.06 -18.73
CA ARG A 2 -20.19 -0.82 -18.14
C ARG A 2 -18.85 -0.05 -17.95
N SER A 3 -18.58 0.98 -18.74
CA SER A 3 -17.31 1.74 -18.67
C SER A 3 -17.25 2.80 -17.56
N ALA A 4 -18.40 3.25 -17.05
CA ALA A 4 -18.45 4.23 -15.95
C ALA A 4 -18.26 3.53 -14.60
N SER A 5 -18.92 2.40 -14.41
CA SER A 5 -18.78 1.57 -13.20
C SER A 5 -17.36 1.05 -13.01
N GLU A 6 -16.67 0.68 -14.09
CA GLU A 6 -15.31 0.17 -14.02
C GLU A 6 -14.30 1.26 -13.62
N ARG A 7 -14.50 2.49 -14.11
CA ARG A 7 -13.68 3.64 -13.71
C ARG A 7 -13.90 4.02 -12.25
N GLY A 8 -15.15 4.04 -11.80
CA GLY A 8 -15.48 4.26 -10.38
C GLY A 8 -14.84 3.23 -9.47
N LEU A 9 -14.93 1.94 -9.84
CA LEU A 9 -14.30 0.85 -9.08
C LEU A 9 -12.77 0.99 -9.02
N ARG A 10 -12.12 1.44 -10.10
CA ARG A 10 -10.67 1.72 -10.10
C ARG A 10 -10.31 2.88 -9.19
N VAL A 11 -11.08 3.97 -9.21
CA VAL A 11 -10.83 5.11 -8.31
C VAL A 11 -10.95 4.68 -6.85
N VAL A 12 -12.01 3.93 -6.51
CA VAL A 12 -12.19 3.41 -5.15
C VAL A 12 -11.04 2.45 -4.78
N GLY A 13 -10.67 1.52 -5.66
CA GLY A 13 -9.55 0.60 -5.41
C GLY A 13 -8.21 1.32 -5.26
N ALA A 14 -7.91 2.29 -6.12
CA ALA A 14 -6.67 3.06 -6.09
C ALA A 14 -6.56 3.93 -4.84
N VAL A 15 -7.64 4.61 -4.46
CA VAL A 15 -7.66 5.50 -3.29
C VAL A 15 -7.75 4.68 -2.01
N VAL A 16 -8.82 3.92 -1.81
CA VAL A 16 -9.06 3.20 -0.55
C VAL A 16 -8.10 2.03 -0.41
N GLY A 17 -7.99 1.19 -1.44
CA GLY A 17 -7.11 0.02 -1.40
C GLY A 17 -5.63 0.40 -1.43
N GLY A 18 -5.25 1.38 -2.24
CA GLY A 18 -3.87 1.90 -2.26
C GLY A 18 -3.49 2.55 -0.93
N TYR A 19 -4.40 3.27 -0.29
CA TYR A 19 -4.15 3.89 1.03
C TYR A 19 -3.99 2.82 2.10
N LEU A 20 -4.90 1.84 2.14
CA LEU A 20 -4.81 0.72 3.08
C LEU A 20 -3.49 -0.03 2.95
N LEU A 21 -3.10 -0.37 1.72
CA LEU A 21 -1.83 -1.02 1.46
C LEU A 21 -0.65 -0.16 1.93
N THR A 22 -0.69 1.15 1.65
CA THR A 22 0.36 2.08 2.07
C THR A 22 0.49 2.14 3.59
N VAL A 23 -0.62 2.25 4.33
CA VAL A 23 -0.61 2.30 5.80
C VAL A 23 0.06 1.04 6.35
N LEU A 24 -0.31 -0.14 5.86
CA LEU A 24 0.30 -1.40 6.29
C LEU A 24 1.79 -1.47 5.93
N THR A 25 2.17 -1.02 4.74
CA THR A 25 3.59 -0.94 4.34
C THR A 25 4.39 -0.02 5.27
N VAL A 26 3.84 1.15 5.63
CA VAL A 26 4.51 2.10 6.54
C VAL A 26 4.69 1.50 7.94
N ILE A 27 3.66 0.81 8.46
CA ILE A 27 3.73 0.14 9.76
C ILE A 27 4.78 -0.97 9.71
N ALA A 28 4.72 -1.84 8.69
CA ALA A 28 5.66 -2.95 8.51
C ALA A 28 7.10 -2.45 8.38
N ALA A 29 7.34 -1.45 7.53
CA ALA A 29 8.67 -0.87 7.32
C ALA A 29 9.22 -0.23 8.60
N GLY A 30 8.39 0.53 9.33
CA GLY A 30 8.78 1.14 10.59
C GLY A 30 9.15 0.10 11.65
N ALA A 31 8.38 -0.98 11.75
CA ALA A 31 8.64 -2.07 12.70
C ALA A 31 9.92 -2.84 12.34
N VAL A 32 10.13 -3.14 11.05
CA VAL A 32 11.36 -3.79 10.56
C VAL A 32 12.59 -2.92 10.83
N LEU A 33 12.54 -1.63 10.48
CA LEU A 33 13.66 -0.70 10.71
C LEU A 33 13.99 -0.57 12.20
N ALA A 34 12.98 -0.52 13.08
CA ALA A 34 13.20 -0.52 14.52
C ALA A 34 13.89 -1.80 15.00
N ARG A 35 13.52 -2.98 14.47
CA ARG A 35 14.19 -4.26 14.78
C ARG A 35 15.63 -4.31 14.26
N LEU A 36 15.96 -3.56 13.22
CA LEU A 36 17.33 -3.39 12.72
C LEU A 36 18.18 -2.41 13.56
N GLY A 37 17.63 -1.86 14.64
CA GLY A 37 18.35 -0.99 15.58
C GLY A 37 18.17 0.51 15.34
N MET A 38 17.32 0.92 14.40
CA MET A 38 17.00 2.33 14.17
C MET A 38 16.12 2.88 15.31
N ALA A 39 16.33 4.14 15.69
CA ALA A 39 15.47 4.81 16.65
C ALA A 39 14.02 4.85 16.13
N ARG A 40 13.04 4.54 17.00
CA ARG A 40 11.63 4.41 16.60
C ARG A 40 11.08 5.67 15.91
N SER A 41 11.49 6.85 16.37
CA SER A 41 11.09 8.13 15.77
C SER A 41 11.62 8.28 14.33
N GLU A 42 12.87 7.90 14.10
CA GLU A 42 13.51 7.96 12.78
C GLU A 42 12.90 6.93 11.83
N ALA A 43 12.67 5.70 12.32
CA ALA A 43 12.05 4.63 11.55
C ALA A 43 10.64 5.01 11.06
N VAL A 44 9.82 5.60 11.93
CA VAL A 44 8.48 6.08 11.56
C VAL A 44 8.54 7.25 10.59
N ALA A 45 9.45 8.21 10.81
CA ALA A 45 9.62 9.35 9.91
C ALA A 45 10.03 8.92 8.50
N LEU A 46 11.09 8.11 8.38
CA LEU A 46 11.56 7.57 7.11
C LEU A 46 10.48 6.74 6.40
N SER A 47 9.81 5.85 7.14
CA SER A 47 8.74 5.02 6.59
C SER A 47 7.57 5.87 6.09
N SER A 48 7.21 6.95 6.80
CA SER A 48 6.15 7.86 6.37
C SER A 48 6.52 8.62 5.09
N MET A 49 7.76 9.09 4.98
CA MET A 49 8.27 9.75 3.77
C MET A 49 8.25 8.80 2.56
N LEU A 50 8.70 7.56 2.75
CA LEU A 50 8.65 6.51 1.73
C LEU A 50 7.21 6.11 1.40
N GLY A 51 6.33 6.07 2.40
CA GLY A 51 4.91 5.77 2.24
C GLY A 51 4.21 6.75 1.30
N PHE A 52 4.55 8.04 1.37
CA PHE A 52 4.03 9.04 0.43
C PHE A 52 4.43 8.74 -1.01
N VAL A 53 5.72 8.47 -1.26
CA VAL A 53 6.23 8.13 -2.59
C VAL A 53 5.61 6.83 -3.11
N PHE A 54 5.48 5.84 -2.23
CA PHE A 54 4.88 4.54 -2.53
C PHE A 54 3.39 4.67 -2.89
N TYR A 55 2.62 5.45 -2.12
CA TYR A 55 1.20 5.70 -2.41
C TYR A 55 1.00 6.41 -3.74
N LEU A 56 1.84 7.40 -4.05
CA LEU A 56 1.81 8.09 -5.32
C LEU A 56 2.09 7.13 -6.49
N ALA A 57 3.11 6.27 -6.36
CA ALA A 57 3.42 5.25 -7.36
C ALA A 57 2.25 4.27 -7.55
N LEU A 58 1.60 3.84 -6.46
CA LEU A 58 0.41 2.99 -6.47
C LEU A 58 -0.75 3.66 -7.22
N LEU A 59 -1.00 4.95 -6.99
CA LEU A 59 -2.02 5.72 -7.70
C LEU A 59 -1.76 5.73 -9.20
N VAL A 60 -0.56 6.13 -9.62
CA VAL A 60 -0.17 6.19 -11.05
C VAL A 60 -0.26 4.80 -11.69
N TRP A 61 0.19 3.77 -10.98
CA TRP A 61 0.14 2.39 -11.45
C TRP A 61 -1.31 1.88 -11.60
N ALA A 62 -2.20 2.21 -10.66
CA ALA A 62 -3.59 1.76 -10.71
C ALA A 62 -4.34 2.25 -11.95
N PHE A 63 -4.00 3.43 -12.47
CA PHE A 63 -4.54 3.95 -13.73
C PHE A 63 -3.82 3.40 -14.98
N SER A 64 -2.59 2.92 -14.84
CA SER A 64 -1.82 2.31 -15.93
C SER A 64 -2.20 0.84 -16.18
N VAL A 65 -2.79 0.14 -15.20
CA VAL A 65 -3.13 -1.28 -15.31
C VAL A 65 -4.36 -1.50 -16.22
N ARG A 66 -4.26 -2.47 -17.14
CA ARG A 66 -5.31 -2.74 -18.13
C ARG A 66 -6.58 -3.38 -17.52
N PRO A 67 -6.53 -4.58 -16.89
CA PRO A 67 -7.71 -5.16 -16.28
C PRO A 67 -7.90 -4.68 -14.85
N ALA A 68 -9.11 -4.19 -14.52
CA ALA A 68 -9.45 -3.79 -13.16
C ALA A 68 -9.28 -4.94 -12.14
N ALA A 69 -9.51 -6.19 -12.53
CA ALA A 69 -9.29 -7.35 -11.67
C ALA A 69 -7.83 -7.47 -11.17
N ARG A 70 -6.84 -7.13 -12.01
CA ARG A 70 -5.42 -7.18 -11.60
C ARG A 70 -5.09 -6.14 -10.54
N LEU A 71 -5.73 -4.96 -10.59
CA LEU A 71 -5.61 -3.95 -9.54
C LEU A 71 -6.01 -4.55 -8.19
N TRP A 72 -7.22 -5.13 -8.11
CA TRP A 72 -7.75 -5.70 -6.88
C TRP A 72 -6.93 -6.88 -6.36
N ILE A 73 -6.49 -7.78 -7.24
CA ILE A 73 -5.66 -8.94 -6.85
C ILE A 73 -4.35 -8.48 -6.23
N VAL A 74 -3.65 -7.53 -6.86
CA VAL A 74 -2.36 -7.02 -6.35
C VAL A 74 -2.55 -6.27 -5.04
N LEU A 75 -3.60 -5.45 -4.91
CA LEU A 75 -3.91 -4.75 -3.66
C LEU A 75 -4.22 -5.74 -2.53
N ALA A 76 -5.07 -6.73 -2.78
CA ALA A 76 -5.42 -7.76 -1.80
C ALA A 76 -4.19 -8.59 -1.38
N ALA A 77 -3.37 -9.01 -2.34
CA ALA A 77 -2.14 -9.75 -2.08
C ALA A 77 -1.13 -8.90 -1.30
N GLY A 78 -0.97 -7.64 -1.66
CA GLY A 78 -0.10 -6.71 -0.94
C GLY A 78 -0.55 -6.49 0.50
N VAL A 79 -1.86 -6.30 0.73
CA VAL A 79 -2.42 -6.12 2.07
C VAL A 79 -2.20 -7.37 2.91
N ALA A 80 -2.50 -8.56 2.36
CA ALA A 80 -2.26 -9.83 3.05
C ALA A 80 -0.77 -10.03 3.39
N LEU A 81 0.12 -9.70 2.45
CA LEU A 81 1.56 -9.81 2.65
C LEU A 81 2.04 -8.88 3.77
N MET A 82 1.69 -7.59 3.72
CA MET A 82 2.11 -6.63 4.73
C MET A 82 1.51 -6.95 6.11
N ALA A 83 0.25 -7.38 6.17
CA ALA A 83 -0.35 -7.86 7.42
C ALA A 83 0.42 -9.06 7.99
N THR A 84 0.82 -10.01 7.15
CA THR A 84 1.64 -11.15 7.57
C THR A 84 3.01 -10.70 8.09
N VAL A 85 3.66 -9.74 7.42
CA VAL A 85 4.92 -9.17 7.90
C VAL A 85 4.73 -8.50 9.26
N ILE A 86 3.70 -7.68 9.45
CA ILE A 86 3.39 -7.05 10.73
C ILE A 86 3.22 -8.13 11.82
N HIS A 87 2.44 -9.18 11.56
CA HIS A 87 2.27 -10.28 12.53
C HIS A 87 3.56 -11.02 12.89
N LEU A 88 4.54 -11.09 11.99
CA LEU A 88 5.86 -11.68 12.27
C LEU A 88 6.83 -10.70 12.96
N VAL A 89 6.57 -9.40 12.79
CA VAL A 89 7.42 -8.30 13.23
C VAL A 89 6.91 -7.62 14.53
N ASP A 90 5.70 -7.92 14.95
CA ASP A 90 5.23 -7.74 16.33
C ASP A 90 5.80 -8.84 17.25
#